data_AF-A0AA88HJ39-F1
#
_entry.id   AF-A0AA88HJ39-F1
#
_cell.length_a   1.000
_cell.length_b   1.000
_cell.length_c   1.000
_cell.angle_alpha   90.00
_cell.angle_beta   90.00
_cell.angle_gamma   90.00
#
_symmetry.space_group_name_H-M   'P 1'
#
loop_
_entity.id
_entity.type
_entity.pdbx_description
1 polymer ?
#
loop_
_entity_poly.entity_id
_entity_poly.type
_entity_poly.pdbx_seq_one_letter_code
_entity_poly.pdbx_strand_id
1 'polypeptide(L)'
;MKTSKKTWQIIKSAVGGPQDDPAKISDVFCEYFSNIESNQSSNIQPPQNINVRGFYQHIQLKVNECTEVDNSVRSMKSSSARDDKVNLKLIKYILTTFLEDFSGLINSSFKAGIFPDYFKTADVTPLFK
;
A
#
# COMPACT_ATOMS: atom_id res chain seq x y z
N MET A 1 13.75 -23.71 -1.16
CA MET A 1 12.36 -23.19 -1.09
C MET A 1 11.61 -23.92 0.03
N LYS A 2 11.62 -23.42 1.26
CA LYS A 2 10.86 -24.00 2.37
C LYS A 2 9.81 -22.99 2.83
N THR A 3 8.55 -23.40 2.66
CA THR A 3 7.35 -23.01 3.43
C THR A 3 7.05 -21.52 3.56
N SER A 4 6.46 -20.95 2.51
CA SER A 4 5.40 -19.94 2.72
C SER A 4 4.28 -20.63 3.51
N LYS A 5 4.17 -20.36 4.81
CA LYS A 5 2.92 -20.61 5.53
C LYS A 5 1.86 -19.79 4.78
N LYS A 6 0.86 -20.47 4.21
CA LYS A 6 -0.25 -19.79 3.50
C LYS A 6 -0.81 -18.74 4.47
N THR A 7 -0.96 -17.50 4.03
CA THR A 7 -1.47 -16.35 4.82
C THR A 7 -2.69 -16.71 5.69
N TRP A 8 -3.52 -17.65 5.24
CA TRP A 8 -4.66 -18.19 5.99
C TRP A 8 -4.32 -18.96 7.26
N GLN A 9 -3.18 -19.65 7.33
CA GLN A 9 -2.77 -20.33 8.56
C GLN A 9 -2.45 -19.32 9.66
N ILE A 10 -1.91 -18.15 9.30
CA ILE A 10 -1.63 -17.04 10.23
C ILE A 10 -2.93 -16.40 10.71
N ILE A 11 -3.85 -16.09 9.80
CA ILE A 11 -5.17 -15.53 10.15
C ILE A 11 -5.97 -16.52 11.01
N LYS A 12 -5.93 -17.81 10.70
CA LYS A 12 -6.62 -18.85 11.49
C LYS A 12 -6.01 -19.02 12.88
N SER A 13 -4.68 -18.91 13.02
CA SER A 13 -4.01 -19.01 14.33
C SER A 13 -4.15 -17.76 15.19
N ALA A 14 -4.24 -16.57 14.59
CA ALA A 14 -4.35 -15.31 15.31
C ALA A 14 -5.79 -15.01 15.74
N VAL A 15 -6.80 -15.45 14.96
CA VAL A 15 -8.18 -15.00 15.15
C VAL A 15 -9.15 -16.11 15.56
N GLY A 16 -8.71 -17.37 15.62
CA GLY A 16 -9.48 -18.48 16.20
C GLY A 16 -10.74 -18.92 15.42
N GLY A 17 -11.05 -18.30 14.28
CA GLY A 17 -12.26 -18.58 13.51
C GLY A 17 -12.54 -17.50 12.45
N PRO A 18 -13.73 -17.52 11.81
CA PRO A 18 -14.22 -16.41 11.01
C PRO A 18 -14.24 -15.14 11.88
N GLN A 19 -13.62 -14.07 11.39
CA GLN A 19 -13.64 -12.77 12.02
C GLN A 19 -14.35 -11.82 11.08
N ASP A 20 -15.38 -11.16 11.58
CA ASP A 20 -16.16 -10.18 10.81
C ASP A 20 -15.81 -8.74 11.22
N ASP A 21 -15.01 -8.57 12.28
CA ASP A 21 -14.53 -7.27 12.76
C ASP A 21 -13.34 -6.79 11.89
N PRO A 22 -13.52 -5.76 11.03
CA PRO A 22 -12.49 -5.30 10.12
C PRO A 22 -11.25 -4.75 10.83
N ALA A 23 -11.42 -4.18 12.04
CA ALA A 23 -10.31 -3.62 12.80
C ALA A 23 -9.35 -4.72 13.26
N LYS A 24 -9.89 -5.80 13.84
CA LYS A 24 -9.09 -6.96 14.27
C LYS A 24 -8.38 -7.65 13.12
N ILE A 25 -9.03 -7.73 11.96
CA ILE A 25 -8.40 -8.30 10.76
C ILE A 25 -7.22 -7.42 10.34
N SER A 26 -7.42 -6.10 10.27
CA SER A 26 -6.38 -5.13 9.92
C SER A 26 -5.19 -5.23 10.87
N ASP A 27 -5.44 -5.26 12.18
CA ASP A 27 -4.39 -5.33 13.20
C ASP A 27 -3.54 -6.59 13.04
N VAL A 28 -4.16 -7.75 12.79
CA VAL A 28 -3.44 -9.01 12.55
C VAL A 28 -2.59 -8.97 11.28
N PHE A 29 -3.10 -8.34 10.21
CA PHE A 29 -2.31 -8.14 9.00
C PHE A 29 -1.13 -7.20 9.25
N CYS A 30 -1.37 -6.05 9.88
CA CYS A 30 -0.33 -5.09 10.22
C CYS A 30 0.73 -5.74 11.11
N GLU A 31 0.33 -6.41 12.19
CA GLU A 31 1.24 -7.12 13.09
C GLU A 31 2.06 -8.17 12.35
N TYR A 32 1.42 -8.98 11.48
CA TYR A 32 2.14 -9.97 10.70
C TYR A 32 3.17 -9.33 9.76
N PHE A 33 2.76 -8.35 8.93
CA PHE A 33 3.62 -7.73 7.92
C PHE A 33 4.74 -6.89 8.53
N SER A 34 4.48 -6.20 9.65
CA SER A 34 5.50 -5.48 10.41
C SER A 34 6.55 -6.40 11.03
N ASN A 35 6.21 -7.67 11.26
CA ASN A 35 7.09 -8.65 11.90
C ASN A 35 7.56 -9.78 10.97
N ILE A 36 7.46 -9.63 9.64
CA ILE A 36 7.98 -10.66 8.72
C ILE A 36 9.49 -10.83 8.90
N GLU A 37 10.22 -9.73 9.07
CA GLU A 37 11.68 -9.77 9.19
C GLU A 37 12.13 -10.37 10.51
N SER A 38 11.51 -10.05 11.65
CA SER A 38 11.86 -10.65 12.95
C SER A 38 11.68 -12.17 12.94
N ASN A 39 10.75 -12.70 12.13
CA ASN A 39 10.52 -14.12 11.95
C ASN A 39 11.45 -14.81 10.91
N GLN A 40 12.17 -14.05 10.08
CA GLN A 40 13.04 -14.59 9.01
C GLN A 40 14.54 -14.24 9.18
N SER A 41 14.85 -13.24 10.00
CA SER A 41 16.19 -12.65 10.17
C SER A 41 17.11 -13.43 11.10
N SER A 42 16.63 -14.48 11.78
CA SER A 42 17.48 -15.34 12.64
C SER A 42 18.63 -16.03 11.88
N ASN A 43 18.61 -16.03 10.55
CA ASN A 43 19.67 -16.55 9.67
C ASN A 43 20.46 -15.47 8.91
N ILE A 44 20.15 -14.18 9.08
CA ILE A 44 20.83 -13.09 8.37
C ILE A 44 21.78 -12.42 9.34
N GLN A 45 23.07 -12.69 9.21
CA GLN A 45 24.08 -11.92 9.94
C GLN A 45 24.20 -10.54 9.28
N PRO A 46 23.92 -9.43 10.00
CA PRO A 46 24.13 -8.11 9.43
C PRO A 46 25.63 -7.94 9.13
N PRO A 47 26.01 -7.37 7.98
CA PRO A 47 27.40 -6.99 7.73
C PRO A 47 27.89 -6.08 8.87
N GLN A 48 29.06 -6.35 9.42
CA GLN A 48 29.58 -5.72 10.65
C GLN A 48 29.81 -4.20 10.54
N ASN A 49 29.47 -3.55 9.43
CA ASN A 49 29.77 -2.14 9.12
C ASN A 49 28.62 -1.38 8.42
N ILE A 50 27.35 -1.69 8.68
CA ILE A 50 26.25 -0.85 8.16
C ILE A 50 25.96 0.30 9.12
N ASN A 51 26.38 1.51 8.72
CA ASN A 51 25.93 2.75 9.36
C ASN A 51 24.52 3.09 8.86
N VAL A 52 23.49 2.57 9.54
CA VAL A 52 22.06 2.83 9.25
C VAL A 52 21.64 4.27 9.54
N ARG A 53 22.48 5.07 10.22
CA ARG A 53 22.16 6.43 10.67
C ARG A 53 21.99 7.43 9.51
N GLY A 54 22.47 7.10 8.31
CA GLY A 54 22.33 7.93 7.10
C GLY A 54 21.10 7.60 6.24
N PHE A 55 20.41 6.48 6.46
CA PHE A 55 19.39 6.00 5.51
C PHE A 55 18.15 6.91 5.45
N TYR A 56 17.75 7.47 6.59
CA TYR A 56 16.58 8.35 6.70
C TYR A 56 16.85 9.79 6.24
N GLN A 57 18.13 10.20 6.10
CA GLN A 57 18.47 11.56 5.67
C GLN A 57 18.24 11.80 4.16
N HIS A 58 17.92 10.75 3.40
CA HIS A 58 17.81 10.81 1.94
C HIS A 58 16.39 10.67 1.39
N ILE A 59 15.37 10.45 2.23
CA ILE A 59 13.98 10.39 1.76
C ILE A 59 13.42 11.81 1.68
N GLN A 60 13.72 12.49 0.58
CA GLN A 60 13.14 13.78 0.24
C GLN A 60 12.03 13.56 -0.78
N LEU A 61 10.79 13.89 -0.40
CA LEU A 61 9.68 13.95 -1.33
C LEU A 61 9.92 15.13 -2.27
N LYS A 62 9.94 14.85 -3.57
CA LYS A 62 10.00 15.88 -4.60
C LYS A 62 8.57 16.23 -5.02
N VAL A 63 8.43 17.45 -5.53
CA VAL A 63 7.19 17.87 -6.21
C VAL A 63 7.04 16.99 -7.45
N ASN A 64 5.90 16.31 -7.57
CA ASN A 64 5.58 15.50 -8.73
C ASN A 64 5.30 16.41 -9.92
N GLU A 65 5.94 16.12 -11.06
CA GLU A 65 5.63 16.80 -12.32
C GLU A 65 4.33 16.27 -12.92
N CYS A 66 3.66 17.07 -13.77
CA CYS A 66 2.46 16.64 -14.49
C CYS A 66 2.70 15.36 -15.32
N THR A 67 3.91 15.20 -15.86
CA THR A 67 4.34 14.02 -16.61
C THR A 67 4.37 12.78 -15.75
N GLU A 68 4.85 12.87 -14.51
CA GLU A 68 4.89 11.76 -13.56
C GLU A 68 3.49 11.33 -13.14
N VAL A 69 2.61 12.29 -12.88
CA VAL A 69 1.21 12.02 -12.54
C VAL A 69 0.47 11.39 -13.71
N ASP A 70 0.65 11.91 -14.93
CA ASP A 70 0.05 11.34 -16.14
C ASP A 70 0.50 9.89 -16.38
N ASN A 71 1.82 9.65 -16.32
CA ASN A 71 2.38 8.30 -16.46
C ASN A 71 1.84 7.35 -15.39
N SER A 72 1.79 7.81 -14.13
CA SER A 72 1.26 7.03 -13.02
C SER A 72 -0.18 6.64 -13.26
N VAL A 73 -1.08 7.60 -13.56
CA VAL A 73 -2.50 7.34 -13.80
C VAL A 73 -2.69 6.43 -15.02
N ARG A 74 -1.94 6.64 -16.11
CA ARG A 74 -2.04 5.80 -17.31
C ARG A 74 -1.59 4.36 -17.07
N SER A 75 -0.55 4.15 -16.27
CA SER A 75 0.00 2.83 -15.94
C SER A 75 -0.95 1.96 -15.10
N MET A 76 -1.87 2.58 -14.36
CA MET A 76 -2.83 1.86 -13.52
C MET A 76 -3.75 0.99 -14.37
N LYS A 77 -4.06 -0.23 -13.93
CA LYS A 77 -5.03 -1.08 -14.63
C LYS A 77 -6.42 -0.45 -14.57
N SER A 78 -7.05 -0.28 -15.72
CA SER A 78 -8.41 0.24 -15.80
C SER A 78 -9.39 -0.74 -15.13
N SER A 79 -9.73 -0.47 -13.87
CA SER A 79 -10.69 -1.27 -13.10
C SER A 79 -12.09 -0.68 -13.17
N SER A 80 -13.11 -1.51 -12.94
CA SER A 80 -14.45 -1.04 -12.62
C SER A 80 -14.41 -0.16 -11.37
N ALA A 81 -15.25 0.87 -11.35
CA ALA A 81 -15.48 1.64 -10.14
C ALA A 81 -15.95 0.69 -9.04
N ARG A 82 -15.30 0.73 -7.88
CA ARG A 82 -15.74 -0.02 -6.69
C ARG A 82 -16.53 0.94 -5.81
N ASP A 83 -15.87 1.50 -4.81
CA ASP A 83 -16.54 2.16 -3.69
C ASP A 83 -16.86 3.62 -4.02
N ASP A 84 -16.01 4.26 -4.81
CA ASP A 84 -16.08 5.67 -5.21
C ASP A 84 -17.02 5.93 -6.40
N LYS A 85 -17.55 4.87 -7.03
CA LYS A 85 -18.39 4.93 -8.25
C LYS A 85 -17.75 5.68 -9.44
N VAL A 86 -16.46 6.03 -9.35
CA VAL A 86 -15.70 6.67 -10.42
C VAL A 86 -14.86 5.64 -11.15
N ASN A 87 -15.10 5.51 -12.45
CA ASN A 87 -14.36 4.57 -13.27
C ASN A 87 -13.01 5.16 -13.67
N LEU A 88 -11.92 4.44 -13.45
CA LEU A 88 -10.58 4.89 -13.84
C LEU A 88 -10.45 5.14 -15.35
N LYS A 89 -11.24 4.46 -16.20
CA LYS A 89 -11.31 4.77 -17.63
C LYS A 89 -11.79 6.19 -17.89
N LEU A 90 -12.79 6.65 -17.12
CA LEU A 90 -13.29 8.02 -17.22
C LEU A 90 -12.20 9.00 -16.78
N ILE A 91 -11.58 8.75 -15.63
CA ILE A 91 -10.46 9.59 -15.13
C ILE A 91 -9.37 9.71 -16.20
N LYS A 92 -8.91 8.60 -16.78
CA LYS A 92 -7.91 8.60 -17.86
C LYS A 92 -8.33 9.40 -19.08
N TYR A 93 -9.62 9.37 -19.42
CA TYR A 93 -10.18 10.10 -20.56
C TYR A 93 -10.20 11.61 -20.31
N ILE A 94 -10.61 12.03 -19.12
CA ILE A 94 -10.68 13.46 -18.77
C ILE A 94 -9.36 14.03 -18.24
N LEU A 95 -8.37 13.19 -17.90
CA LEU A 95 -7.14 13.56 -17.18
C LEU A 95 -6.44 14.77 -17.76
N THR A 96 -6.32 14.84 -19.10
CA THR A 96 -5.64 15.95 -19.79
C THR A 96 -6.26 17.32 -19.50
N THR A 97 -7.53 17.36 -19.11
CA THR A 97 -8.29 18.59 -18.84
C THR A 97 -7.97 19.17 -17.46
N PHE A 98 -7.60 18.33 -16.49
CA PHE A 98 -7.39 18.74 -15.09
C PHE A 98 -6.05 18.23 -14.53
N LEU A 99 -5.12 17.81 -15.39
CA LEU A 99 -3.85 17.21 -14.99
C LEU A 99 -3.04 18.16 -14.09
N GLU A 100 -2.99 19.45 -14.44
CA GLU A 100 -2.27 20.46 -13.67
C GLU A 100 -2.85 20.63 -12.26
N ASP A 101 -4.17 20.79 -12.16
CA ASP A 101 -4.88 20.89 -10.88
C ASP A 101 -4.71 19.60 -10.06
N PHE A 102 -4.76 18.45 -10.72
CA PHE A 102 -4.59 17.14 -10.07
C PHE A 102 -3.18 16.96 -9.51
N SER A 103 -2.15 17.32 -10.28
CA SER A 103 -0.77 17.34 -9.82
C SER A 103 -0.57 18.31 -8.67
N GLY A 104 -1.15 19.52 -8.75
CA GLY A 104 -1.14 20.50 -7.67
C GLY A 104 -1.78 19.99 -6.38
N LEU A 105 -2.91 19.28 -6.49
CA LEU A 105 -3.60 18.66 -5.36
C LEU A 105 -2.75 17.57 -4.71
N ILE A 106 -2.16 16.67 -5.49
CA ILE A 106 -1.29 15.59 -4.98
C ILE A 106 -0.08 16.19 -4.25
N ASN A 107 0.57 17.19 -4.84
CA ASN A 107 1.72 17.84 -4.23
C ASN A 107 1.35 18.57 -2.93
N SER A 108 0.18 19.23 -2.91
CA SER A 108 -0.37 19.86 -1.73
C SER A 108 -0.63 18.85 -0.60
N SER A 109 -1.19 17.68 -0.95
CA SER A 109 -1.43 16.57 -0.01
C SER A 109 -0.12 16.07 0.62
N PHE A 110 0.92 15.82 -0.18
CA PHE A 110 2.25 15.44 0.33
C PHE A 110 2.90 16.52 1.19
N LYS A 111 2.77 17.80 0.82
CA LYS A 111 3.37 18.92 1.56
C LYS A 111 2.67 19.18 2.90
N ALA A 112 1.34 19.12 2.92
CA ALA A 112 0.54 19.36 4.11
C ALA A 112 0.45 18.12 5.03
N GLY A 113 0.79 16.94 4.52
CA GLY A 113 0.58 15.68 5.23
C GLY A 113 -0.91 15.31 5.37
N ILE A 114 -1.76 15.87 4.52
CA ILE A 114 -3.21 15.66 4.56
C ILE A 114 -3.57 14.66 3.48
N PHE A 115 -4.16 13.53 3.88
CA PHE A 115 -4.55 12.45 2.99
C PHE A 115 -6.00 12.03 3.29
N PRO A 116 -6.67 11.32 2.37
CA PRO A 116 -7.97 10.72 2.67
C PRO A 116 -7.91 9.78 3.88
N ASP A 117 -8.98 9.75 4.67
CA ASP A 117 -9.10 8.86 5.83
C ASP A 117 -9.02 7.37 5.44
N TYR A 118 -9.42 7.06 4.21
CA TYR A 118 -9.35 5.74 3.62
C TYR A 118 -8.92 5.82 2.16
N PHE A 119 -8.04 4.90 1.76
CA PHE A 119 -7.63 4.72 0.38
C PHE A 119 -8.45 3.61 -0.27
N LYS A 120 -7.79 2.53 -0.73
CA LYS A 120 -8.46 1.39 -1.36
C LYS A 120 -8.93 0.40 -0.30
N THR A 121 -10.24 0.16 -0.23
CA THR A 121 -10.79 -0.97 0.52
C THR A 121 -10.40 -2.28 -0.15
N ALA A 122 -9.83 -3.19 0.62
CA ALA A 122 -9.48 -4.53 0.14
C ALA A 122 -10.49 -5.55 0.66
N ASP A 123 -11.07 -6.34 -0.26
CA ASP A 123 -11.84 -7.52 0.12
C ASP A 123 -10.87 -8.66 0.39
N VAL A 124 -10.89 -9.17 1.62
CA VAL A 124 -10.07 -10.30 2.03
C VAL A 124 -10.93 -11.57 1.98
N THR A 125 -10.93 -12.26 0.84
CA THR A 125 -11.68 -13.51 0.68
C THR A 125 -10.77 -14.73 0.91
N PRO A 126 -11.08 -15.60 1.90
CA PRO A 126 -10.37 -16.85 2.09
C PRO A 126 -10.50 -17.78 0.88
N LEU A 127 -9.36 -18.12 0.28
CA LEU A 127 -9.29 -19.16 -0.74
C LEU A 127 -9.15 -20.52 -0.04
N PHE A 128 -10.28 -21.21 0.12
CA PHE A 128 -10.28 -22.62 0.54
C PHE A 128 -9.69 -23.47 -0.59
N LYS A 129 -8.56 -24.14 -0.32
CA LYS A 129 -8.02 -25.24 -1.13
C LYS A 129 -7.78 -26.42 -0.20
#